data_AF-A0A2L2Y268-F1
#
_entry.id   AF-A0A2L2Y268-F1
#
_cell.length_a   1.000
_cell.length_b   1.000
_cell.length_c   1.000
_cell.angle_alpha   90.00
_cell.angle_beta   90.00
_cell.angle_gamma   90.00
#
_symmetry.space_group_name_H-M   'P 1'
#
loop_
_entity.id
_entity.type
_entity.pdbx_description
1 polymer ?
#
loop_
_entity_poly.entity_id
_entity_poly.type
_entity_poly.pdbx_seq_one_letter_code
_entity_poly.pdbx_strand_id
1 'polypeptide(L)' 'CDESKGEKFGTCYSACPDTCSNYKDQGRICTLQCIIGCGCPSGTVRRESDQHCVKPEEC' A
#
# COMPACT_ATOMS: atom_id res chain seq x y z
N CYS A 1 9.92 1.65 9.73
CA CYS A 1 9.29 1.08 8.52
C CYS A 1 10.11 -0.10 8.12
N ASP A 2 9.50 -1.16 7.59
CA ASP A 2 10.27 -2.29 7.10
C ASP A 2 10.82 -1.99 5.69
N GLU A 3 12.00 -1.36 5.66
CA GLU A 3 12.67 -1.01 4.41
C GLU A 3 13.06 -2.27 3.61
N SER A 4 13.26 -3.42 4.27
CA SER A 4 13.53 -4.69 3.59
C SER A 4 12.33 -5.19 2.79
N LYS A 5 11.13 -4.77 3.18
CA LYS A 5 9.86 -5.02 2.48
C LYS A 5 9.47 -3.92 1.51
N GLY A 6 10.29 -2.87 1.38
CA GLY A 6 10.00 -1.72 0.53
C GLY A 6 9.05 -0.70 1.15
N GLU A 7 8.72 -0.81 2.45
CA GLU A 7 7.97 0.23 3.14
C GLU A 7 8.84 1.47 3.35
N LYS A 8 8.22 2.65 3.28
CA LYS A 8 8.89 3.92 3.56
C LYS A 8 8.13 4.71 4.61
N PHE A 9 8.83 5.62 5.26
CA PHE A 9 8.17 6.62 6.11
C PHE A 9 7.58 7.71 5.22
N GLY A 10 6.38 8.16 5.55
CA GLY A 10 5.64 9.15 4.79
C GLY A 10 4.62 9.86 5.67
N THR A 11 4.24 11.05 5.24
CA THR A 11 3.26 11.89 5.95
C THR A 11 1.84 11.67 5.46
N CYS A 12 1.65 10.98 4.34
CA CYS A 12 0.35 10.63 3.81
C CYS A 12 0.36 9.25 3.16
N TYR A 13 -0.08 8.25 3.93
CA TYR A 13 -0.54 6.97 3.40
C TYR A 13 -2.05 6.86 3.50
N SER A 14 -2.66 6.10 2.59
CA SER A 14 -4.08 5.78 2.69
C SER A 14 -4.36 4.96 3.95
N ALA A 15 -5.41 5.28 4.71
CA ALA A 15 -5.86 4.41 5.81
C ALA A 15 -6.47 3.09 5.29
N CYS A 16 -6.80 3.02 4.01
CA CYS A 16 -7.17 1.79 3.33
C CYS A 16 -6.09 1.48 2.29
N PRO A 17 -4.98 0.83 2.69
CA PRO A 17 -3.90 0.52 1.78
C PRO A 17 -4.36 -0.45 0.69
N ASP A 18 -3.75 -0.32 -0.48
CA ASP A 18 -3.96 -1.21 -1.60
C ASP A 18 -3.08 -2.46 -1.46
N THR A 19 -3.65 -3.59 -1.83
CA THR A 19 -3.04 -4.91 -1.81
C THR A 19 -3.24 -5.57 -3.17
N CYS A 20 -2.49 -6.62 -3.45
CA CYS A 20 -2.66 -7.39 -4.69
C CYS A 20 -4.10 -7.91 -4.91
N SER A 21 -4.85 -8.13 -3.83
CA SER A 21 -6.23 -8.63 -3.90
C SER A 21 -7.28 -7.55 -4.14
N ASN A 22 -6.99 -6.29 -3.79
CA ASN A 22 -7.99 -5.21 -3.80
C ASN A 22 -7.66 -4.02 -4.71
N TYR A 23 -6.46 -3.91 -5.27
CA TYR A 23 -6.06 -2.73 -6.06
C TYR A 23 -6.88 -2.52 -7.34
N LYS A 24 -7.58 -3.56 -7.82
CA LYS A 24 -8.50 -3.49 -8.97
C LYS A 24 -9.94 -3.16 -8.58
N ASP A 25 -10.26 -3.14 -7.29
CA ASP A 25 -11.61 -2.85 -6.81
C ASP A 25 -11.87 -1.33 -6.80
N GLN A 26 -12.35 -0.83 -7.94
CA GLN A 26 -12.70 0.57 -8.15
C GLN A 26 -13.91 1.03 -7.33
N GLY A 27 -14.70 0.09 -6.77
CA GLY A 27 -15.88 0.38 -5.95
C GLY A 27 -15.57 0.51 -4.46
N ARG A 28 -14.31 0.29 -4.05
CA ARG A 28 -13.91 0.33 -2.66
C ARG A 28 -14.06 1.73 -2.08
N ILE A 29 -15.00 1.87 -1.15
CA ILE A 29 -15.14 3.09 -0.37
C ILE A 29 -13.94 3.19 0.57
N CYS A 30 -13.07 4.17 0.32
CA CYS A 30 -12.04 4.56 1.25
C CYS A 30 -12.15 6.05 1.57
N THR A 31 -11.91 6.38 2.82
CA THR A 31 -11.82 7.74 3.30
C THR A 31 -10.50 8.39 2.87
N LEU A 32 -10.52 9.69 2.58
CA LEU A 32 -9.35 10.43 2.09
C LEU A 32 -8.38 10.87 3.20
N GLN A 33 -8.42 10.24 4.39
CA GLN A 33 -7.48 10.60 5.44
C GLN A 33 -6.08 10.08 5.15
N CYS A 34 -5.11 10.97 5.36
CA CYS A 34 -3.69 10.66 5.37
C CYS A 34 -3.28 10.11 6.74
N ILE A 35 -2.69 8.92 6.76
CA ILE A 35 -2.02 8.37 7.94
C ILE A 35 -0.53 8.63 7.83
N ILE A 36 0.03 9.32 8.82
CA ILE A 36 1.47 9.51 8.96
C ILE A 36 2.06 8.22 9.52
N GLY A 37 3.13 7.72 8.92
CA GLY A 37 3.77 6.50 9.41
C GLY A 37 4.49 5.76 8.30
N CYS A 38 4.46 4.44 8.38
CA CYS A 38 5.08 3.55 7.41
C CYS A 38 4.04 2.97 6.47
N GLY A 39 4.38 2.86 5.20
CA GLY A 39 3.50 2.23 4.23
C GLY A 39 4.17 2.00 2.88
N CYS A 40 3.44 1.32 2.01
CA CYS A 40 3.87 1.11 0.63
C CYS A 40 3.84 2.45 -0.13
N PRO A 41 4.97 2.86 -0.75
CA PRO A 41 5.04 4.11 -1.49
C PRO A 41 4.02 4.13 -2.66
N SER A 42 3.62 5.33 -3.07
CA SER A 42 2.67 5.51 -4.17
C SER A 42 3.11 4.75 -5.44
N GLY A 43 2.17 4.07 -6.07
CA GLY A 43 2.44 3.21 -7.23
C GLY A 43 2.88 1.79 -6.87
N THR A 44 2.92 1.43 -5.59
CA THR A 44 3.11 0.06 -5.12
C THR A 44 1.94 -0.39 -4.27
N VAL A 45 1.71 -1.70 -4.22
CA VAL A 45 0.67 -2.35 -3.43
C VAL A 45 1.30 -3.42 -2.55
N ARG A 46 0.69 -3.73 -1.41
CA ARG A 46 1.21 -4.76 -0.53
C ARG A 46 0.82 -6.15 -1.04
N ARG A 47 1.83 -6.98 -1.34
CA ARG A 47 1.63 -8.39 -1.65
C ARG A 47 1.39 -9.15 -0.34
N GLU A 48 0.24 -9.81 -0.23
CA GLU A 48 -0.16 -10.44 1.03
C GLU A 48 0.70 -11.67 1.38
N SER A 49 1.28 -12.34 0.40
CA SER A 49 2.07 -13.57 0.60
C SER A 49 3.37 -13.36 1.36
N ASP A 50 4.06 -12.24 1.14
CA ASP A 50 5.40 -11.97 1.68
C ASP A 50 5.53 -10.59 2.32
N GLN A 51 4.44 -9.82 2.30
CA GLN A 51 4.28 -8.47 2.85
C GLN A 51 5.17 -7.41 2.17
N HIS A 52 5.72 -7.68 0.98
CA HIS A 52 6.49 -6.67 0.25
C HIS A 52 5.58 -5.70 -0.50
N CYS A 53 6.04 -4.45 -0.60
CA CYS A 53 5.50 -3.45 -1.48
C CYS A 53 6.05 -3.68 -2.88
N VAL A 54 5.18 -4.11 -3.79
CA VAL A 54 5.53 -4.47 -5.17
C VAL A 54 4.70 -3.65 -6.14
N LYS A 55 5.10 -3.60 -7.41
CA LYS A 55 4.24 -2.97 -8.42
C LYS A 55 2.98 -3.81 -8.62
N PRO A 56 1.83 -3.20 -8.98
CA PRO A 56 0.61 -3.94 -9.30
C PRO A 56 0.80 -5.00 -10.40
N GLU A 57 1.75 -4.78 -11.32
CA GLU A 57 2.13 -5.74 -12.37
C GLU A 57 2.90 -6.97 -11.84
N GLU A 58 3.43 -6.89 -10.62
CA GLU A 58 4.16 -7.96 -9.94
C GLU A 58 3.28 -8.68 -8.89
N CYS A 59 2.00 -8.33 -8.84
CA CYS A 59 0.96 -9.22 -8.36
C CYS A 59 0.69 -10.26 -9.47
#